data_AF-A0A2V9C6T3-F1
#
_entry.id   AF-A0A2V9C6T3-F1
#
_cell.length_a   1.000
_cell.length_b   1.000
_cell.length_c   1.000
_cell.angle_alpha   90.00
_cell.angle_beta   90.00
_cell.angle_gamma   90.00
#
_symmetry.space_group_name_H-M   'P 1'
#
loop_
_entity.id
_entity.type
_entity.pdbx_description
1 polymer ?
#
loop_
_entity_poly.entity_id
_entity_poly.type
_entity_poly.pdbx_seq_one_letter_code
_entity_poly.pdbx_strand_id
1 'polypeptide(L)'
;MAQPSKVGPIFLTIFALPFLGGGLFFLFALFTVPQKSGSSGLIAGVAISLLFAFVGGGLIIAAFKGYGALKKQAALQDANPLSPWLWRTDWASRHADGANNKGYFGAWILAGLGNLFLFPFLFVMVPQLLRRNDPRVLIVLGFCSLGVVLTVRAVRATIRHERFGNGYCEFDPLPISPGRRMTGRIQLRFETQATHGIDLRLTCVRRIVTG
;
A
#
# COMPACT_ATOMS: atom_id res chain seq x y z
N MET A 1 25.03 16.53 -2.94
CA MET A 1 24.21 15.38 -3.37
C MET A 1 22.99 15.89 -4.13
N ALA A 2 22.31 15.07 -4.93
CA ALA A 2 21.20 15.52 -5.77
C ALA A 2 19.99 15.92 -4.91
N GLN A 3 19.62 17.20 -4.93
CA GLN A 3 18.38 17.68 -4.32
C GLN A 3 17.19 16.96 -4.97
N PRO A 4 16.20 16.49 -4.19
CA PRO A 4 15.02 15.86 -4.76
C PRO A 4 14.30 16.86 -5.69
N SER A 5 14.06 16.44 -6.93
CA SER A 5 13.42 17.29 -7.94
C SER A 5 12.01 17.68 -7.49
N LYS A 6 11.74 18.99 -7.48
CA LYS A 6 10.40 19.55 -7.25
C LYS A 6 9.45 19.29 -8.44
N VAL A 7 9.99 18.95 -9.61
CA VAL A 7 9.21 18.75 -10.84
C VAL A 7 8.38 17.48 -10.78
N GLY A 8 8.90 16.40 -10.17
CA GLY A 8 8.22 15.12 -10.02
C GLY A 8 6.84 15.21 -9.36
N PRO A 9 6.72 15.75 -8.14
CA PRO A 9 5.41 15.88 -7.48
C PRO A 9 4.47 16.85 -8.20
N ILE A 10 4.98 17.90 -8.83
CA ILE A 10 4.15 18.86 -9.62
C ILE A 10 3.54 18.15 -10.82
N PHE A 11 4.35 17.44 -11.61
CA PHE A 11 3.89 16.69 -12.77
C PHE A 11 2.82 15.65 -12.39
N LEU A 12 3.08 14.89 -11.31
CA LEU A 12 2.15 13.88 -10.82
C LEU A 12 0.83 14.49 -10.33
N THR A 13 0.89 15.66 -9.70
CA THR A 13 -0.30 16.40 -9.23
C THR A 13 -1.14 16.90 -10.41
N ILE A 14 -0.51 17.51 -11.42
CA ILE A 14 -1.20 17.98 -12.64
C ILE A 14 -1.85 16.80 -13.37
N PHE A 15 -1.13 15.68 -13.49
CA PHE A 15 -1.66 14.46 -14.10
C PHE A 15 -2.85 13.88 -13.32
N ALA A 16 -2.82 13.93 -11.99
CA ALA A 16 -3.85 13.36 -11.12
C ALA A 16 -5.11 14.25 -10.98
N LEU A 17 -4.97 15.56 -11.18
CA LEU A 17 -6.06 16.54 -11.08
C LEU A 17 -7.29 16.22 -11.95
N PRO A 18 -7.17 15.88 -13.24
CA PRO A 18 -8.34 15.55 -14.07
C PRO A 18 -9.06 14.29 -13.60
N PHE A 19 -8.35 13.32 -13.00
CA PHE A 19 -8.98 12.11 -12.46
C PHE A 19 -9.80 12.44 -11.21
N LEU A 20 -9.25 13.25 -10.30
CA LEU A 20 -9.98 13.72 -9.11
C LEU A 20 -11.19 14.58 -9.51
N GLY A 21 -10.96 15.62 -10.30
CA GLY A 21 -11.99 16.57 -10.72
C GLY A 21 -13.09 15.90 -11.55
N GLY A 22 -12.69 15.09 -12.53
CA GLY A 22 -13.62 14.32 -13.35
C GLY A 22 -14.45 13.34 -12.52
N GLY A 23 -13.81 12.56 -11.64
CA GLY A 23 -14.52 11.62 -10.76
C GLY A 23 -15.56 12.30 -9.87
N LEU A 24 -15.21 13.42 -9.23
CA LEU A 24 -16.14 14.19 -8.39
C LEU A 24 -17.27 14.84 -9.21
N PHE A 25 -16.94 15.38 -10.39
CA PHE A 25 -17.91 16.00 -11.27
C PHE A 25 -18.94 14.96 -11.78
N PHE A 26 -18.49 13.79 -12.23
CA PHE A 26 -19.38 12.72 -12.66
C PHE A 26 -20.24 12.18 -11.52
N LEU A 27 -19.67 12.08 -10.31
CA LEU A 27 -20.45 11.70 -9.13
C LEU A 27 -21.56 12.71 -8.86
N PHE A 28 -21.25 14.00 -8.88
CA PHE A 28 -22.23 15.08 -8.69
C PHE A 28 -23.30 15.09 -9.79
N ALA A 29 -22.91 14.90 -11.05
CA ALA A 29 -23.82 14.82 -12.18
C ALA A 29 -24.81 13.64 -12.05
N LEU A 30 -24.36 12.52 -11.47
CA LEU A 30 -25.19 11.33 -11.28
C LEU A 30 -26.39 11.58 -10.34
N PHE A 31 -26.23 12.46 -9.34
CA PHE A 31 -27.26 12.79 -8.35
C PHE A 31 -28.13 14.00 -8.74
N THR A 32 -27.66 14.84 -9.67
CA THR A 32 -28.35 16.08 -10.05
C THR A 32 -29.13 15.96 -11.36
N VAL A 33 -28.68 15.11 -12.29
CA VAL A 33 -29.37 14.88 -13.56
C VAL A 33 -30.36 13.72 -13.41
N PRO A 34 -31.64 13.88 -13.81
CA PRO A 34 -32.61 12.80 -13.82
C PRO A 34 -32.09 11.61 -14.65
N GLN A 35 -31.86 10.49 -13.97
CA GLN A 35 -31.32 9.30 -14.61
C GLN A 35 -32.44 8.49 -15.25
N LYS A 36 -32.33 8.22 -16.55
CA LYS A 36 -33.16 7.24 -17.27
C LYS A 36 -32.68 5.79 -17.04
N SER A 37 -31.53 5.63 -16.38
CA SER A 37 -30.87 4.36 -16.13
C SER A 37 -31.45 3.65 -14.91
N GLY A 38 -31.61 2.32 -14.98
CA GLY A 38 -32.03 1.50 -13.83
C GLY A 38 -30.99 1.49 -12.71
N SER A 39 -31.36 0.89 -11.56
CA SER A 39 -30.52 0.85 -10.35
C SER A 39 -29.10 0.31 -10.57
N SER A 40 -28.91 -0.65 -11.48
CA SER A 40 -27.60 -1.21 -11.82
C SER A 40 -26.66 -0.21 -12.49
N GLY A 41 -27.18 0.65 -13.37
CA GLY A 41 -26.38 1.66 -14.05
C GLY A 41 -25.96 2.80 -13.11
N LEU A 42 -26.80 3.14 -12.14
CA LEU A 42 -26.45 4.08 -11.07
C LEU A 42 -25.29 3.53 -10.23
N ILE A 43 -25.37 2.27 -9.79
CA ILE A 43 -24.31 1.62 -8.99
C ILE A 43 -22.97 1.62 -9.73
N ALA A 44 -22.96 1.26 -11.01
CA ALA A 44 -21.74 1.30 -11.82
C ALA A 44 -21.20 2.72 -12.00
N GLY A 45 -22.06 3.71 -12.26
CA GLY A 45 -21.68 5.11 -12.38
C GLY A 45 -21.03 5.63 -11.10
N VAL A 46 -21.60 5.32 -9.93
CA VAL A 46 -21.02 5.67 -8.62
C VAL A 46 -19.68 4.98 -8.41
N ALA A 47 -19.59 3.68 -8.69
CA ALA A 47 -18.35 2.91 -8.51
C ALA A 47 -17.19 3.47 -9.35
N ILE A 48 -17.44 3.76 -10.63
CA ILE A 48 -16.42 4.34 -11.54
C ILE A 48 -16.03 5.75 -11.07
N SER A 49 -17.01 6.59 -10.72
CA SER A 49 -16.75 7.95 -10.26
C SER A 49 -15.89 7.98 -9.00
N LEU A 50 -16.20 7.11 -8.03
CA LEU A 50 -15.39 6.93 -6.82
C LEU A 50 -14.00 6.39 -7.14
N LEU A 51 -13.87 5.44 -8.08
CA LEU A 51 -12.56 4.90 -8.48
C LEU A 51 -11.65 6.01 -8.98
N PHE A 52 -12.15 6.84 -9.90
CA PHE A 52 -11.40 7.97 -10.45
C PHE A 52 -11.04 8.99 -9.37
N ALA A 53 -11.97 9.32 -8.47
CA ALA A 53 -11.72 10.23 -7.36
C ALA A 53 -10.65 9.69 -6.39
N PHE A 54 -10.72 8.41 -6.02
CA PHE A 54 -9.73 7.78 -5.13
C PHE A 54 -8.35 7.64 -5.78
N VAL A 55 -8.28 7.29 -7.07
CA VAL A 55 -7.02 7.23 -7.80
C VAL A 55 -6.39 8.62 -7.90
N GLY A 56 -7.15 9.63 -8.33
CA GLY A 56 -6.68 11.01 -8.41
C GLY A 56 -6.23 11.56 -7.06
N GLY A 57 -7.07 11.45 -6.04
CA GLY A 57 -6.73 11.91 -4.68
C GLY A 57 -5.56 11.15 -4.06
N GLY A 58 -5.52 9.83 -4.25
CA GLY A 58 -4.44 8.98 -3.78
C GLY A 58 -3.09 9.34 -4.39
N LEU A 59 -3.05 9.60 -5.70
CA LEU A 59 -1.85 10.06 -6.41
C LEU A 59 -1.36 11.42 -5.88
N ILE A 60 -2.26 12.37 -5.66
CA ILE A 60 -1.91 13.69 -5.10
C ILE A 60 -1.31 13.53 -3.69
N ILE A 61 -1.96 12.76 -2.81
CA ILE A 61 -1.45 12.50 -1.46
C ILE A 61 -0.09 11.81 -1.51
N ALA A 62 0.10 10.84 -2.42
CA ALA A 62 1.36 10.14 -2.62
C ALA A 62 2.47 11.09 -3.12
N ALA A 63 2.17 12.04 -4.01
CA ALA A 63 3.12 13.04 -4.49
C ALA A 63 3.70 13.86 -3.32
N PHE A 64 2.83 14.43 -2.49
CA PHE A 64 3.25 15.28 -1.37
C PHE A 64 3.97 14.48 -0.28
N LYS A 65 3.43 13.33 0.13
CA LYS A 65 4.07 12.48 1.15
C LYS A 65 5.40 11.90 0.66
N GLY A 66 5.46 11.47 -0.60
CA GLY A 66 6.66 10.94 -1.23
C GLY A 66 7.77 11.99 -1.32
N TYR A 67 7.45 13.19 -1.79
CA TYR A 67 8.41 14.29 -1.83
C TYR A 67 8.91 14.68 -0.43
N GLY A 68 8.02 14.76 0.56
CA GLY A 68 8.40 15.00 1.95
C GLY A 68 9.34 13.94 2.52
N ALA A 69 9.09 12.66 2.22
CA ALA A 69 9.96 11.56 2.62
C ALA A 69 11.34 11.63 1.95
N LEU A 70 11.39 11.87 0.63
CA LEU A 70 12.63 12.04 -0.12
C LEU A 70 13.45 13.23 0.39
N LYS A 71 12.81 14.36 0.70
CA LYS A 71 13.47 15.53 1.28
C LYS A 71 14.07 15.23 2.65
N LYS A 72 13.34 14.52 3.53
CA LYS A 72 13.86 14.10 4.83
C LYS A 72 15.06 13.17 4.67
N GLN A 73 15.00 12.24 3.73
CA GLN A 73 16.10 11.32 3.46
C GLN A 73 17.33 12.05 2.92
N ALA A 74 17.18 12.99 1.98
CA ALA A 74 18.27 13.82 1.49
C ALA A 74 18.91 14.67 2.61
N ALA A 75 18.10 15.24 3.50
CA ALA A 75 18.61 15.99 4.65
C ALA A 75 19.41 15.11 5.62
N LEU A 76 18.98 13.86 5.87
CA LEU A 76 19.73 12.91 6.69
C LEU A 76 21.05 12.50 6.02
N GLN A 77 21.06 12.37 4.70
CA GLN A 77 22.26 12.07 3.92
C GLN A 77 23.28 13.21 3.97
N ASP A 78 22.82 14.45 3.76
CA ASP A 78 23.67 15.64 3.84
C ASP A 78 24.22 15.88 5.26
N ALA A 79 23.44 15.57 6.30
CA ALA A 79 23.88 15.68 7.69
C ALA A 79 24.87 14.59 8.12
N ASN A 80 24.83 13.41 7.49
CA ASN A 80 25.60 12.23 7.87
C ASN A 80 26.32 11.57 6.67
N PRO A 81 27.22 12.26 5.97
CA PRO A 81 27.82 11.74 4.73
C PRO A 81 28.72 10.53 4.95
N LEU A 82 29.40 10.44 6.10
CA LEU A 82 30.33 9.36 6.44
C LEU A 82 29.67 8.18 7.17
N SER A 83 28.40 8.31 7.55
CA SER A 83 27.66 7.35 8.37
C SER A 83 26.35 6.93 7.68
N PRO A 84 26.43 6.16 6.58
CA PRO A 84 25.28 5.80 5.75
C PRO A 84 24.21 4.97 6.48
N TRP A 85 24.59 4.28 7.55
CA TRP A 85 23.66 3.55 8.40
C TRP A 85 22.70 4.47 9.17
N LEU A 86 23.02 5.78 9.34
CA LEU A 86 22.14 6.77 9.96
C LEU A 86 21.13 7.40 8.98
N TRP A 87 21.24 7.11 7.68
CA TRP A 87 20.26 7.59 6.69
C TRP A 87 18.90 6.95 6.86
N ARG A 88 18.88 5.79 7.49
CA ARG A 88 17.68 5.07 7.91
C ARG A 88 17.24 5.58 9.29
N THR A 89 16.01 6.05 9.37
CA THR A 89 15.45 6.65 10.60
C THR A 89 15.37 5.64 11.74
N ASP A 90 15.02 4.39 11.45
CA ASP A 90 14.97 3.32 12.45
C ASP A 90 16.36 3.08 13.05
N TRP A 91 17.37 2.99 12.19
CA TRP A 91 18.74 2.78 12.62
C TRP A 91 19.30 3.98 13.39
N ALA A 92 18.93 5.21 13.02
CA ALA A 92 19.32 6.40 13.77
C ALA A 92 18.79 6.37 15.23
N SER A 93 17.64 5.74 15.47
CA SER A 93 17.10 5.45 16.80
C SER A 93 17.66 4.16 17.46
N ARG A 94 18.70 3.55 16.88
CA ARG A 94 19.30 2.26 17.29
C ARG A 94 18.36 1.06 17.18
N HIS A 95 17.27 1.18 16.44
CA HIS A 95 16.30 0.10 16.22
C HIS A 95 16.31 -0.35 14.76
N ALA A 96 15.93 -1.59 14.49
CA ALA A 96 15.67 -2.09 13.15
C ALA A 96 14.23 -2.59 13.09
N ASP A 97 13.41 -1.87 12.33
CA ASP A 97 12.01 -2.21 12.15
C ASP A 97 11.84 -3.45 11.27
N GLY A 98 10.88 -4.30 11.62
CA GLY A 98 10.47 -5.43 10.79
C GLY A 98 9.92 -4.99 9.43
N ALA A 99 10.30 -5.70 8.37
CA ALA A 99 9.91 -5.39 6.99
C ALA A 99 8.39 -5.39 6.74
N ASN A 100 7.60 -6.03 7.61
CA ASN A 100 6.16 -6.24 7.41
C ASN A 100 5.25 -5.26 8.17
N ASN A 101 5.79 -4.29 8.90
CA ASN A 101 5.03 -3.45 9.84
C ASN A 101 3.91 -2.61 9.17
N LYS A 102 4.01 -2.32 7.86
CA LYS A 102 3.02 -1.49 7.12
C LYS A 102 2.38 -2.18 5.93
N GLY A 103 2.64 -3.49 5.73
CA GLY A 103 2.16 -4.21 4.54
C GLY A 103 0.64 -4.36 4.46
N TYR A 104 -0.05 -4.41 5.60
CA TYR A 104 -1.50 -4.61 5.66
C TYR A 104 -2.29 -3.43 5.06
N PHE A 105 -1.83 -2.19 5.28
CA PHE A 105 -2.50 -1.00 4.76
C PHE A 105 -2.48 -0.97 3.22
N GLY A 106 -1.34 -1.31 2.62
CA GLY A 106 -1.23 -1.45 1.17
C GLY A 106 -2.13 -2.55 0.61
N ALA A 107 -2.29 -3.66 1.32
CA ALA A 107 -3.19 -4.74 0.92
C ALA A 107 -4.67 -4.29 0.92
N TRP A 108 -5.10 -3.49 1.90
CA TRP A 108 -6.45 -2.92 1.94
C TRP A 108 -6.70 -1.90 0.84
N ILE A 109 -5.72 -1.04 0.53
CA ILE A 109 -5.84 -0.11 -0.62
C ILE A 109 -6.04 -0.91 -1.92
N LEU A 110 -5.22 -1.92 -2.16
CA LEU A 110 -5.30 -2.73 -3.36
C LEU A 110 -6.63 -3.50 -3.45
N ALA A 111 -7.09 -4.07 -2.32
CA ALA A 111 -8.39 -4.73 -2.26
C ALA A 111 -9.54 -3.75 -2.50
N GLY A 112 -9.52 -2.57 -1.89
CA GLY A 112 -10.54 -1.54 -2.06
C GLY A 112 -10.65 -1.06 -3.50
N LEU A 113 -9.53 -0.62 -4.10
CA LEU A 113 -9.51 -0.16 -5.49
C LEU A 113 -9.83 -1.29 -6.48
N GLY A 114 -9.31 -2.49 -6.24
CA GLY A 114 -9.59 -3.65 -7.07
C GLY A 114 -11.08 -4.04 -7.07
N ASN A 115 -11.72 -4.09 -5.90
CA ASN A 115 -13.16 -4.39 -5.82
C ASN A 115 -14.01 -3.25 -6.42
N LEU A 116 -13.61 -2.00 -6.22
CA LEU A 116 -14.31 -0.84 -6.80
C LEU A 116 -14.30 -0.88 -8.33
N PHE A 117 -13.19 -1.29 -8.93
CA PHE A 117 -13.08 -1.54 -10.36
C PHE A 117 -13.92 -2.74 -10.83
N LEU A 118 -14.09 -3.78 -10.01
CA LEU A 118 -14.84 -4.98 -10.35
C LEU A 118 -16.36 -4.83 -10.19
N PHE A 119 -16.84 -3.85 -9.41
CA PHE A 119 -18.27 -3.68 -9.14
C PHE A 119 -19.16 -3.47 -10.38
N PRO A 120 -18.78 -2.65 -11.39
CA PRO A 120 -19.57 -2.52 -12.61
C PRO A 120 -19.79 -3.86 -13.33
N PHE A 121 -18.76 -4.70 -13.38
CA PHE A 121 -18.85 -6.03 -14.00
C PHE A 121 -19.83 -6.93 -13.24
N LEU A 122 -19.74 -6.93 -11.91
CA LEU A 122 -20.58 -7.75 -11.06
C LEU A 122 -22.06 -7.31 -11.06
N PHE A 123 -22.34 -6.01 -11.02
CA PHE A 123 -23.72 -5.50 -10.88
C PHE A 123 -24.41 -5.14 -12.19
N VAL A 124 -23.67 -4.96 -13.29
CA VAL A 124 -24.24 -4.66 -14.61
C VAL A 124 -24.14 -5.87 -15.53
N MET A 125 -22.93 -6.42 -15.72
CA MET A 125 -22.74 -7.48 -16.71
C MET A 125 -23.31 -8.82 -16.25
N VAL A 126 -23.07 -9.23 -14.99
CA VAL A 126 -23.55 -10.54 -14.51
C VAL A 126 -25.07 -10.68 -14.61
N PRO A 127 -25.91 -9.74 -14.12
CA PRO A 127 -27.37 -9.89 -14.25
C PRO A 127 -27.85 -9.91 -15.70
N GLN A 128 -27.19 -9.17 -16.60
CA GLN A 128 -27.53 -9.15 -18.02
C GLN A 128 -27.20 -10.48 -18.70
N LEU A 129 -26.04 -11.06 -18.41
CA LEU A 129 -25.63 -12.35 -18.97
C LEU A 129 -26.44 -13.52 -18.39
N LEU A 130 -26.78 -13.46 -17.10
CA LEU A 130 -27.63 -14.47 -16.45
C LEU A 130 -29.03 -14.50 -17.09
N ARG A 131 -29.64 -13.34 -17.33
CA ARG A 131 -30.96 -13.25 -18.00
C ARG A 131 -30.93 -13.79 -19.43
N ARG A 132 -29.79 -13.71 -20.11
CA ARG A 132 -29.60 -14.21 -21.48
C ARG A 132 -29.15 -15.67 -21.52
N ASN A 133 -28.96 -16.30 -20.36
CA ASN A 133 -28.41 -17.65 -20.20
C ASN A 133 -27.09 -17.86 -20.96
N ASP A 134 -26.24 -16.82 -21.00
CA ASP A 134 -24.97 -16.83 -21.74
C ASP A 134 -23.86 -17.46 -20.88
N PRO A 135 -23.15 -18.50 -21.37
CA PRO A 135 -22.07 -19.16 -20.62
C PRO A 135 -20.90 -18.22 -20.27
N ARG A 136 -20.75 -17.08 -20.95
CA ARG A 136 -19.72 -16.07 -20.65
C ARG A 136 -19.82 -15.51 -19.22
N VAL A 137 -20.95 -15.70 -18.55
CA VAL A 137 -21.12 -15.28 -17.14
C VAL A 137 -20.09 -15.93 -16.21
N LEU A 138 -19.66 -17.16 -16.52
CA LEU A 138 -18.64 -17.86 -15.74
C LEU A 138 -17.27 -17.17 -15.82
N ILE A 139 -16.93 -16.60 -16.99
CA ILE A 139 -15.68 -15.86 -17.19
C ILE A 139 -15.70 -14.57 -16.36
N VAL A 140 -16.83 -13.84 -16.41
CA VAL A 140 -16.99 -12.59 -15.64
C VAL A 140 -16.95 -12.87 -14.13
N LEU A 141 -17.64 -13.92 -13.67
CA LEU A 141 -17.59 -14.34 -12.27
C LEU A 141 -16.19 -14.78 -11.84
N GLY A 142 -15.48 -15.50 -12.71
CA GLY A 142 -14.07 -15.86 -12.49
C GLY A 142 -13.19 -14.62 -12.33
N PHE A 143 -13.38 -13.59 -13.16
CA PHE A 143 -12.68 -12.32 -13.02
C PHE A 143 -13.03 -11.58 -11.72
N CYS A 144 -14.31 -11.52 -11.35
CA CYS A 144 -14.75 -10.93 -10.08
C CYS A 144 -14.20 -11.66 -8.85
N SER A 145 -13.88 -12.95 -8.96
CA SER A 145 -13.25 -13.72 -7.86
C SER A 145 -11.88 -13.17 -7.46
N LEU A 146 -11.17 -12.48 -8.35
CA LEU A 146 -9.92 -11.79 -8.03
C LEU A 146 -10.11 -10.76 -6.90
N GLY A 147 -11.25 -10.07 -6.87
CA GLY A 147 -11.59 -9.13 -5.80
C GLY A 147 -11.67 -9.81 -4.43
N VAL A 148 -12.24 -11.01 -4.39
CA VAL A 148 -12.32 -11.84 -3.17
C VAL A 148 -10.93 -12.26 -2.73
N VAL A 149 -10.07 -12.72 -3.65
CA VAL A 149 -8.69 -13.11 -3.35
C VAL A 149 -7.91 -11.94 -2.74
N LEU A 150 -8.06 -10.73 -3.28
CA LEU A 150 -7.42 -9.53 -2.73
C LEU A 150 -7.91 -9.22 -1.32
N THR A 151 -9.22 -9.31 -1.07
CA THR A 151 -9.80 -9.10 0.27
C THR A 151 -9.31 -10.14 1.28
N VAL A 152 -9.28 -11.42 0.91
CA VAL A 152 -8.73 -12.49 1.77
C VAL A 152 -7.27 -12.22 2.12
N ARG A 153 -6.47 -11.74 1.15
CA ARG A 153 -5.07 -11.35 1.41
C ARG A 153 -4.97 -10.16 2.37
N ALA A 154 -5.83 -9.16 2.23
CA ALA A 154 -5.88 -8.01 3.14
C ALA A 154 -6.26 -8.43 4.56
N VAL A 155 -7.29 -9.26 4.72
CA VAL A 155 -7.71 -9.82 6.02
C VAL A 155 -6.58 -10.63 6.66
N ARG A 156 -5.93 -11.53 5.91
CA ARG A 156 -4.78 -12.30 6.41
C ARG A 156 -3.62 -11.41 6.82
N ALA A 157 -3.37 -10.32 6.09
CA ALA A 157 -2.35 -9.35 6.45
C ALA A 157 -2.70 -8.59 7.74
N THR A 158 -3.97 -8.24 7.95
CA THR A 158 -4.46 -7.63 9.20
C THR A 158 -4.32 -8.59 10.38
N ILE A 159 -4.80 -9.83 10.26
CA ILE A 159 -4.67 -10.84 11.33
C ILE A 159 -3.20 -11.04 11.72
N ARG A 160 -2.30 -11.10 10.72
CA ARG A 160 -0.87 -11.18 10.97
C ARG A 160 -0.35 -9.95 11.73
N HIS A 161 -0.76 -8.76 11.32
CA HIS A 161 -0.34 -7.52 11.98
C HIS A 161 -0.85 -7.42 13.41
N GLU A 162 -2.10 -7.80 13.67
CA GLU A 162 -2.66 -7.81 15.04
C GLU A 162 -1.95 -8.83 15.92
N ARG A 163 -1.71 -10.05 15.40
CA ARG A 163 -1.08 -11.14 16.15
C ARG A 163 0.36 -10.87 16.52
N PHE A 164 1.18 -10.42 15.58
CA PHE A 164 2.63 -10.25 15.77
C PHE A 164 3.03 -8.80 16.09
N GLY A 165 2.13 -7.85 15.90
CA GLY A 165 2.41 -6.42 16.11
C GLY A 165 3.56 -5.91 15.25
N ASN A 166 4.19 -4.84 15.74
CA ASN A 166 5.40 -4.28 15.18
C ASN A 166 6.61 -4.82 15.94
N GLY A 167 7.27 -5.84 15.39
CA GLY A 167 8.53 -6.33 15.92
C GLY A 167 9.68 -5.40 15.51
N TYR A 168 10.60 -5.16 16.44
CA TYR A 168 11.84 -4.42 16.17
C TYR A 168 13.00 -4.99 16.98
N CYS A 169 14.21 -4.85 16.42
CA CYS A 169 15.45 -5.22 17.09
C CYS A 169 16.18 -3.96 17.52
N GLU A 170 16.45 -3.82 18.81
CA GLU A 170 17.22 -2.74 19.40
C GLU A 170 18.69 -3.15 19.55
N PHE A 171 19.60 -2.30 19.13
CA PHE A 171 21.04 -2.55 19.19
C PHE A 171 21.69 -1.78 20.33
N ASP A 172 22.58 -2.43 21.09
CA ASP A 172 23.34 -1.75 22.14
C ASP A 172 24.46 -0.88 21.50
N PRO A 173 25.38 -1.43 20.67
CA PRO A 173 26.30 -0.62 19.87
C PRO A 173 25.75 -0.31 18.47
N LEU A 174 25.90 0.95 18.04
CA LEU A 174 25.69 1.37 16.66
C LEU A 174 26.84 2.30 16.22
N PRO A 175 27.56 2.01 15.11
CA PRO A 175 27.40 0.87 14.20
C PRO A 175 27.88 -0.47 14.78
N ILE A 176 27.34 -1.58 14.26
CA ILE A 176 27.81 -2.93 14.58
C ILE A 176 29.16 -3.15 13.89
N SER A 177 30.23 -3.25 14.68
CA SER A 177 31.59 -3.40 14.17
C SER A 177 31.87 -4.85 13.74
N PRO A 178 32.44 -5.09 12.54
CA PRO A 178 32.83 -6.43 12.11
C PRO A 178 33.79 -7.10 13.11
N GLY A 179 33.59 -8.39 13.37
CA GLY A 179 34.43 -9.17 14.30
C GLY A 179 34.20 -8.89 15.78
N ARG A 180 33.30 -7.97 16.15
CA ARG A 180 32.90 -7.73 17.54
C ARG A 180 31.60 -8.46 17.87
N ARG A 181 31.39 -8.71 19.17
CA ARG A 181 30.13 -9.26 19.67
C ARG A 181 29.02 -8.24 19.49
N MET A 182 27.96 -8.65 18.80
CA MET A 182 26.73 -7.88 18.70
C MET A 182 25.84 -8.22 19.90
N THR A 183 25.41 -7.20 20.63
CA THR A 183 24.42 -7.32 21.70
C THR A 183 23.24 -6.40 21.41
N GLY A 184 22.07 -6.78 21.89
CA GLY A 184 20.83 -6.07 21.63
C GLY A 184 19.63 -6.82 22.18
N ARG A 185 18.45 -6.26 21.95
CA ARG A 185 17.17 -6.79 22.44
C ARG A 185 16.22 -6.90 21.27
N ILE A 186 15.49 -8.01 21.17
CA ILE A 186 14.45 -8.16 20.17
C ILE A 186 13.11 -8.03 20.86
N GLN A 187 12.35 -7.01 20.48
CA GLN A 187 11.00 -6.82 20.96
C GLN A 187 10.05 -7.50 19.99
N LEU A 188 9.37 -8.53 20.50
CA LEU A 188 8.40 -9.32 19.77
C LEU A 188 7.13 -9.39 20.60
N ARG A 189 5.99 -9.27 19.94
CA ARG A 189 4.70 -9.53 20.56
C ARG A 189 4.35 -11.00 20.33
N PHE A 190 4.23 -11.76 21.41
CA PHE A 190 3.74 -13.13 21.37
C PHE A 190 2.50 -13.24 22.25
N GLU A 191 1.42 -13.79 21.69
CA GLU A 191 0.22 -14.12 22.44
C GLU A 191 0.34 -15.49 23.15
N THR A 192 1.24 -16.36 22.66
CA THR A 192 1.48 -17.69 23.22
C THR A 192 2.90 -17.80 23.78
N GLN A 193 3.06 -18.48 24.90
CA GLN A 193 4.39 -18.80 25.42
C GLN A 193 5.17 -19.63 24.39
N ALA A 194 6.39 -19.22 24.06
CA ALA A 194 7.24 -19.90 23.09
C ALA A 194 7.80 -21.21 23.68
N THR A 195 6.95 -22.23 23.79
CA THR A 195 7.28 -23.53 24.43
C THR A 195 8.48 -24.23 23.80
N HIS A 196 8.71 -24.01 22.50
CA HIS A 196 9.80 -24.61 21.74
C HIS A 196 11.04 -23.71 21.62
N GLY A 197 11.09 -22.61 22.38
CA GLY A 197 12.15 -21.60 22.27
C GLY A 197 12.01 -20.73 21.02
N ILE A 198 12.99 -19.85 20.81
CA ILE A 198 13.04 -18.91 19.68
C ILE A 198 14.29 -19.24 18.86
N ASP A 199 14.10 -19.60 17.58
CA ASP A 199 15.21 -19.78 16.65
C ASP A 199 15.69 -18.41 16.13
N LEU A 200 16.95 -18.10 16.37
CA LEU A 200 17.59 -16.87 15.96
C LEU A 200 18.72 -17.17 14.98
N ARG A 201 18.55 -16.70 13.73
CA ARG A 201 19.52 -16.88 12.67
C ARG A 201 20.12 -15.55 12.23
N LEU A 202 21.44 -15.45 12.27
CA LEU A 202 22.19 -14.36 11.65
C LEU A 202 22.69 -14.82 10.29
N THR A 203 22.35 -14.11 9.22
CA THR A 203 22.83 -14.38 7.86
C THR A 203 23.56 -13.18 7.29
N CYS A 204 24.71 -13.43 6.65
CA CYS A 204 25.39 -12.45 5.84
C CYS A 204 24.89 -12.58 4.39
N VAL A 205 24.27 -11.51 3.86
CA VAL A 205 23.70 -11.52 2.50
C VAL A 205 24.48 -10.54 1.63
N ARG A 206 25.11 -11.05 0.56
CA ARG A 206 25.70 -10.20 -0.47
C ARG A 206 24.59 -9.67 -1.37
N ARG A 207 24.24 -8.39 -1.22
CA ARG A 207 23.31 -7.70 -2.11
C ARG A 207 24.11 -6.86 -3.12
N ILE A 208 23.99 -7.20 -4.41
CA ILE A 208 24.49 -6.35 -5.50
C ILE A 208 23.35 -5.42 -5.89
N VAL A 209 23.55 -4.11 -5.71
CA VAL A 209 22.61 -3.09 -6.17
C VAL A 209 23.18 -2.52 -7.46
N THR A 210 22.60 -2.90 -8.59
CA THR A 210 22.85 -2.24 -9.89
C THR A 210 21.96 -1.01 -9.95
N GLY A 211 22.56 0.17 -10.10
CA GLY A 211 21.87 1.45 -10.24
C GLY A 211 21.38 1.69 -11.66
#